data_AF-A0A117M0D5-F1
#
_entry.id   AF-A0A117M0D5-F1
#
_cell.length_a   1.000
_cell.length_b   1.000
_cell.length_c   1.000
_cell.angle_alpha   90.00
_cell.angle_beta   90.00
_cell.angle_gamma   90.00
#
_symmetry.space_group_name_H-M   'P 1'
#
loop_
_entity.id
_entity.type
_entity.pdbx_description
1 polymer ?
#
loop_
_entity_poly.entity_id
_entity_poly.type
_entity_poly.pdbx_seq_one_letter_code
_entity_poly.pdbx_strand_id
1 'polypeptide(L)' 'MSLIKKIRPILIILFVMSLVWVGFSVYFQTTGIDIDPNATNYTKPISPSFDLEVLEEVSTKTQDSFPVSPSEFLELNQLD' A
#
# COMPACT_ATOMS: atom_id res chain seq x y z
N MET A 1 9.41 48.28 -16.78
CA MET A 1 9.24 47.91 -15.35
C MET A 1 10.16 46.72 -15.09
N SER A 2 11.14 46.83 -14.18
CA SER A 2 12.13 45.77 -13.96
C SER A 2 11.45 44.43 -13.64
N LEU A 3 11.85 43.36 -14.33
CA LEU A 3 11.34 41.99 -14.16
C LEU A 3 11.36 41.54 -12.70
N ILE A 4 12.37 41.99 -11.94
CA ILE A 4 12.55 41.70 -10.52
C ILE A 4 11.38 42.23 -9.69
N LYS A 5 10.88 43.45 -9.99
CA LYS A 5 9.71 44.02 -9.30
C LYS A 5 8.43 43.23 -9.59
N LYS A 6 8.35 42.56 -10.75
CA LYS A 6 7.19 41.76 -11.19
C LYS A 6 7.18 40.35 -10.58
N ILE A 7 8.35 39.74 -10.38
CA ILE A 7 8.49 38.34 -9.93
C ILE A 7 8.51 38.22 -8.40
N ARG A 8 8.98 39.25 -7.69
CA ARG A 8 9.04 39.29 -6.22
C ARG A 8 7.75 38.87 -5.50
N PRO A 9 6.53 39.35 -5.85
CA PRO A 9 5.31 38.89 -5.16
C PRO A 9 5.03 37.39 -5.37
N ILE A 10 5.35 36.84 -6.56
CA ILE A 10 5.17 35.41 -6.86
C ILE A 10 6.12 34.57 -5.99
N LEU A 11 7.37 35.00 -5.81
CA LEU A 11 8.33 34.32 -4.94
C LEU A 11 7.87 34.30 -3.48
N ILE A 12 7.28 35.39 -2.98
CA ILE A 12 6.76 35.47 -1.62
C ILE A 12 5.60 34.49 -1.43
N ILE A 13 4.67 34.43 -2.38
CA ILE A 13 3.53 33.50 -2.33
C ILE A 13 4.03 32.05 -2.35
N LEU A 14 4.99 31.74 -3.23
CA LEU A 14 5.58 30.40 -3.33
C LEU A 14 6.27 29.99 -2.04
N PHE A 15 6.98 30.92 -1.39
CA PHE A 15 7.60 30.69 -0.10
C PHE A 15 6.57 30.39 1.00
N VAL A 16 5.49 31.18 1.08
CA VAL A 16 4.42 30.92 2.05
C VAL A 16 3.76 29.56 1.81
N MET A 17 3.48 29.22 0.55
CA MET A 17 2.90 27.92 0.19
C MET A 17 3.81 26.76 0.57
N SER A 18 5.12 26.91 0.38
CA SER A 18 6.11 25.91 0.79
C SER A 18 6.15 25.75 2.31
N LEU A 19 6.08 26.85 3.08
CA LEU A 19 6.02 26.78 4.54
C LEU A 19 4.75 26.08 5.03
N VAL A 20 3.59 26.40 4.44
CA VAL A 20 2.32 25.73 4.77
C VAL A 20 2.41 24.24 4.46
N TRP A 21 2.95 23.87 3.29
CA TRP A 21 3.13 22.47 2.90
C TRP A 21 4.02 21.70 3.87
N VAL A 22 5.18 22.25 4.22
CA VAL A 22 6.11 21.62 5.17
C VAL A 22 5.46 21.51 6.54
N GLY A 23 4.78 22.55 7.02
CA GLY A 23 4.06 22.54 8.28
C GLY A 23 2.98 21.45 8.33
N PHE A 24 2.16 21.34 7.29
CA PHE A 24 1.16 20.28 7.17
C PHE A 24 1.77 18.88 7.05
N SER A 25 2.85 18.72 6.27
CA SER A 25 3.53 17.42 6.11
C SER A 25 4.09 16.92 7.43
N VAL A 26 4.72 17.80 8.21
CA VAL A 26 5.24 17.45 9.53
C VAL A 26 4.08 17.15 10.48
N TYR A 27 3.03 17.98 10.49
CA TYR A 27 1.85 17.76 11.32
C TYR A 27 1.17 16.42 11.02
N PHE A 28 0.95 16.06 9.75
CA PHE A 28 0.32 14.78 9.39
C PHE A 28 1.21 13.57 9.71
N GLN A 29 2.53 13.70 9.60
CA GLN A 29 3.46 12.64 10.03
C GLN A 29 3.41 12.42 11.54
N THR A 30 3.34 13.51 12.34
CA THR A 30 3.31 13.39 13.81
C THR A 30 1.95 12.99 14.35
N THR A 31 0.87 13.37 13.69
CA THR A 31 -0.50 13.16 14.20
C THR A 31 -1.07 11.80 13.78
N GLY A 32 -0.29 10.96 13.09
CA GLY A 32 -0.59 9.55 12.81
C GLY A 32 -2.09 9.31 12.68
N ILE A 33 -2.71 9.93 11.66
CA ILE A 33 -4.14 9.75 11.42
C ILE A 33 -4.29 8.30 10.97
N ASP A 34 -4.40 7.41 11.95
CA ASP A 34 -4.87 6.05 11.76
C ASP A 34 -6.27 6.20 11.17
N ILE A 35 -6.38 5.89 9.87
CA ILE A 35 -7.61 6.05 9.09
C ILE A 35 -8.77 5.22 9.69
N ASP A 36 -8.47 4.30 10.60
CA ASP A 36 -9.40 3.76 11.59
C ASP A 36 -8.60 3.21 12.79
N PRO A 37 -8.82 3.69 14.03
CA PRO A 37 -8.14 3.14 15.22
C PRO A 37 -8.44 1.65 15.46
N ASN A 38 -9.46 1.10 14.79
CA ASN A 38 -9.80 -0.32 14.81
C ASN A 38 -9.24 -1.09 13.60
N ALA A 39 -8.58 -0.46 12.63
CA ALA A 39 -7.98 -1.16 11.48
C ALA A 39 -7.07 -2.30 11.94
N THR A 40 -6.24 -2.02 12.95
CA THR A 40 -5.36 -2.99 13.60
C THR A 40 -6.12 -4.15 14.24
N ASN A 41 -7.36 -3.95 14.70
CA ASN A 41 -8.19 -5.03 15.28
C ASN A 41 -8.75 -5.96 14.19
N TYR A 42 -9.04 -5.45 13.00
CA TYR A 42 -9.53 -6.26 11.87
C TYR A 42 -8.39 -6.98 11.12
N THR A 43 -7.17 -6.44 11.16
CA THR A 43 -5.97 -7.04 10.55
C THR A 43 -5.13 -7.85 11.54
N LYS A 44 -5.42 -7.79 12.85
CA LYS A 44 -4.76 -8.59 13.91
C LYS A 44 -4.61 -10.09 13.59
N PRO A 45 -5.59 -10.77 12.95
CA PRO A 45 -5.45 -12.18 12.62
C PRO A 45 -4.63 -12.43 11.35
N ILE A 46 -4.34 -11.38 10.57
CA ILE A 46 -3.64 -11.48 9.30
C ILE A 46 -2.16 -11.21 9.58
N SER A 47 -1.35 -12.26 9.43
CA SER A 47 0.11 -12.12 9.50
C SER A 47 0.57 -11.03 8.53
N PRO A 48 1.48 -10.12 8.93
CA PRO A 48 1.99 -9.07 8.05
C PRO A 48 2.83 -9.63 6.89
N SER A 49 3.27 -10.88 7.00
CA SER A 49 3.97 -11.61 5.95
C SER A 49 3.16 -12.82 5.52
N PHE A 50 3.17 -13.06 4.21
CA PHE A 50 2.63 -14.28 3.63
C PHE A 50 3.46 -15.48 4.10
N ASP A 51 2.80 -16.47 4.70
CA ASP A 51 3.44 -17.65 5.25
C ASP A 51 3.62 -18.72 4.15
N LEU A 52 4.88 -18.90 3.74
CA LEU A 52 5.24 -19.87 2.69
C LEU A 52 5.17 -21.31 3.18
N GLU A 53 5.32 -21.55 4.49
CA GLU A 53 5.29 -22.89 5.09
C GLU A 53 3.84 -23.41 5.10
N VAL A 54 2.89 -22.54 5.45
CA VAL A 54 1.44 -22.83 5.35
C VAL A 54 1.03 -23.05 3.89
N LEU A 55 1.57 -22.26 2.95
CA LEU A 55 1.31 -22.46 1.52
C LEU A 55 1.81 -23.83 1.05
N GLU A 56 3.01 -24.24 1.46
CA GLU A 56 3.59 -25.54 1.09
C GLU A 56 2.82 -26.70 1.71
N GLU A 57 2.38 -26.57 2.97
CA GLU A 57 1.54 -27.57 3.64
C GLU A 57 0.20 -27.75 2.91
N VAL A 58 -0.47 -26.65 2.57
CA VAL A 58 -1.74 -26.69 1.82
C VAL A 58 -1.52 -27.27 0.43
N SER A 59 -0.47 -26.84 -0.27
CA SER A 59 -0.11 -27.37 -1.59
C SER A 59 0.11 -28.88 -1.56
N THR A 60 0.82 -29.39 -0.54
CA THR A 60 1.09 -30.82 -0.36
C THR A 60 -0.20 -31.58 -0.06
N LYS A 61 -1.03 -31.10 0.86
CA LYS A 61 -2.33 -31.71 1.15
C LYS A 61 -3.25 -31.72 -0.06
N THR A 62 -3.23 -30.66 -0.86
CA THR A 62 -4.02 -30.59 -2.11
C THR A 62 -3.48 -31.60 -3.13
N GLN A 63 -2.16 -31.73 -3.27
CA GLN A 63 -1.57 -32.73 -4.15
C GLN A 63 -1.95 -34.17 -3.73
N ASP A 64 -1.98 -34.45 -2.43
CA ASP A 64 -2.25 -35.78 -1.89
C ASP A 64 -3.75 -36.13 -1.81
N SER A 65 -4.62 -35.13 -1.61
CA SER A 65 -6.05 -35.35 -1.38
C SER A 65 -6.88 -35.32 -2.66
N PHE A 66 -6.40 -34.67 -3.72
CA PHE A 66 -7.16 -34.55 -4.95
C PHE A 66 -6.75 -35.63 -5.96
N PRO A 67 -7.71 -36.18 -6.73
CA PRO A 67 -7.44 -37.23 -7.72
C PRO A 67 -6.72 -36.72 -8.97
N VAL A 68 -6.52 -35.40 -9.08
CA VAL A 68 -5.84 -34.71 -10.17
C VAL A 68 -4.95 -33.64 -9.58
N SER A 69 -3.77 -33.45 -10.17
CA SER A 69 -2.86 -32.39 -9.71
C SER A 69 -3.45 -31.01 -10.03
N PRO A 70 -3.12 -29.97 -9.23
CA PRO A 70 -3.55 -28.59 -9.52
C PRO A 70 -3.15 -28.11 -10.92
N SER A 71 -1.99 -28.54 -11.43
CA SER A 71 -1.53 -28.26 -12.80
C SER A 71 -2.46 -28.87 -13.85
N GLU A 72 -2.79 -30.16 -13.72
CA GLU A 72 -3.70 -30.82 -14.66
C GLU A 72 -5.09 -30.18 -14.61
N PHE A 73 -5.60 -29.82 -13.43
CA PHE A 73 -6.88 -29.12 -13.29
C PHE A 73 -6.89 -27.76 -14.01
N LEU A 74 -5.81 -26.98 -13.90
CA LEU A 74 -5.70 -25.67 -14.55
C LEU A 74 -5.51 -25.77 -16.08
N GLU A 75 -4.95 -26.86 -16.57
CA GLU A 75 -4.80 -27.14 -18.01
C GLU A 75 -6.11 -27.60 -18.65
N LEU A 76 -7.00 -28.27 -17.91
CA LEU A 76 -8.32 -28.67 -18.40
C LEU A 76 -9.19 -27.48 -18.86
N ASN A 77 -8.95 -26.28 -18.32
CA ASN A 77 -9.68 -25.07 -18.66
C ASN A 77 -9.01 -24.24 -19.77
N GLN A 78 -7.87 -24.71 -20.30
CA GLN A 78 -7.10 -24.06 -21.38
C GLN A 78 -7.29 -24.77 -22.74
N LEU A 79 -8.07 -25.85 -22.78
CA LEU A 79 -8.53 -26.48 -24.01
C LEU A 79 -9.77 -25.74 -24.54
N ASP A 80 -9.55 -24.52 -25.05
CA ASP A 80 -10.43 -23.80 -25.98
C ASP A 80 -9.57 -23.18 -27.09
#